data_AF-A0A8B2VCZ1-F1
#
_entry.id   AF-A0A8B2VCZ1-F1
#
_cell.length_a   1.000
_cell.length_b   1.000
_cell.length_c   1.000
_cell.angle_alpha   90.00
_cell.angle_beta   90.00
_cell.angle_gamma   90.00
#
_symmetry.space_group_name_H-M   'P 1'
#
loop_
_entity.id
_entity.type
_entity.pdbx_description
1 polymer ?
#
loop_
_entity_poly.entity_id
_entity_poly.type
_entity_poly.pdbx_seq_one_letter_code
_entity_poly.pdbx_strand_id
1 'polypeptide(L)'
;MMTAVGIMTAATFYTLVASQDTLHVPARAAYSTKAFILYLLPLMMFPCAGWALGGARVNNIHDTRWIISKMSIMAGVMLFLSVTFWFTTSLFIEALFFFEF
;
A
#
# COMPACT_ATOMS: atom_id res chain seq x y z
N MET A 1 6.71 -14.67 -8.26
CA MET A 1 5.42 -13.94 -8.09
C MET A 1 5.61 -12.52 -7.54
N MET A 2 6.67 -12.22 -6.78
CA MET A 2 6.94 -10.87 -6.24
C MET A 2 7.33 -9.82 -7.31
N THR A 3 7.92 -10.27 -8.43
CA THR A 3 8.36 -9.42 -9.54
C THR A 3 7.21 -8.85 -10.38
N ALA A 4 6.18 -9.65 -10.66
CA ALA A 4 5.05 -9.20 -11.48
C ALA A 4 4.21 -8.11 -10.79
N VAL A 5 4.04 -8.23 -9.46
CA VAL A 5 3.34 -7.22 -8.66
C VAL A 5 4.14 -5.92 -8.65
N GLY A 6 5.46 -5.98 -8.40
CA GLY A 6 6.32 -4.79 -8.44
C GLY A 6 6.31 -4.08 -9.80
N ILE A 7 6.30 -4.85 -10.90
CA ILE A 7 6.22 -4.31 -12.26
C ILE A 7 4.84 -3.65 -12.50
N MET A 8 3.73 -4.26 -12.07
CA MET A 8 2.40 -3.66 -12.22
C MET A 8 2.24 -2.39 -11.38
N THR A 9 2.75 -2.36 -10.15
CA THR A 9 2.68 -1.15 -9.31
C THR A 9 3.51 -0.02 -9.91
N ALA A 10 4.71 -0.33 -10.43
CA ALA A 10 5.56 0.65 -11.11
C ALA A 10 4.91 1.17 -12.40
N ALA A 11 4.34 0.27 -13.21
CA ALA A 11 3.63 0.65 -14.42
C ALA A 11 2.44 1.57 -14.12
N THR A 12 1.65 1.24 -13.08
CA THR A 12 0.47 2.02 -12.67
C THR A 12 0.87 3.40 -12.14
N PHE A 13 1.97 3.48 -11.39
CA PHE A 13 2.54 4.76 -10.94
C PHE A 13 2.98 5.62 -12.13
N TYR A 14 3.73 5.06 -13.08
CA TYR A 14 4.17 5.82 -14.24
C TYR A 14 3.02 6.26 -15.16
N THR A 15 2.03 5.40 -15.40
CA THR A 15 0.92 5.75 -16.30
C THR A 15 -0.09 6.70 -15.68
N LEU A 16 -0.32 6.65 -14.37
CA LEU A 16 -1.31 7.51 -13.72
C LEU A 16 -0.72 8.78 -13.13
N VAL A 17 0.51 8.72 -12.62
CA VAL A 17 1.15 9.84 -11.91
C VAL A 17 2.09 10.58 -12.85
N ALA A 18 3.01 9.88 -13.52
CA ALA A 18 4.00 10.52 -14.39
C ALA A 18 3.45 10.99 -15.75
N SER A 19 2.32 10.43 -16.20
CA SER A 19 1.63 10.87 -17.43
C SER A 19 0.90 12.21 -17.28
N GLN A 20 0.66 12.65 -16.04
CA GLN A 20 0.10 13.97 -15.83
C GLN A 20 1.28 14.95 -15.84
N ASP A 21 1.38 15.75 -16.91
CA ASP A 21 2.31 16.90 -17.06
C ASP A 21 2.16 17.97 -15.95
N THR A 22 1.42 17.67 -14.87
CA THR A 22 1.14 18.49 -13.71
C THR A 22 2.14 18.33 -12.56
N LEU A 23 3.00 17.30 -12.58
CA LEU A 23 4.04 17.14 -11.57
C LEU A 23 5.27 17.98 -11.92
N HIS A 24 5.10 19.29 -11.81
CA HIS A 24 6.19 20.23 -11.58
C HIS A 24 6.74 20.04 -10.15
N VAL A 25 7.20 18.81 -9.84
CA VAL A 25 7.97 18.56 -8.63
C VAL A 25 9.37 19.09 -8.91
N PRO A 26 9.85 20.12 -8.19
CA PRO A 26 11.20 20.60 -8.37
C PRO A 26 12.14 19.42 -8.13
N ALA A 27 13.11 19.18 -9.02
CA ALA A 27 14.04 18.06 -8.92
C ALA A 27 14.82 17.99 -7.58
N ARG A 28 14.77 19.07 -6.76
CA ARG A 28 15.31 19.13 -5.39
C ARG A 28 14.34 18.68 -4.28
N ALA A 29 13.04 18.52 -4.55
CA ALA A 29 12.02 18.11 -3.58
C ALA A 29 11.76 16.59 -3.59
N ALA A 30 12.04 15.90 -4.70
CA ALA A 30 11.88 14.44 -4.83
C ALA A 30 12.82 13.63 -3.91
N TYR A 31 13.93 14.25 -3.46
CA TYR A 31 14.88 13.70 -2.48
C TYR A 31 14.71 14.33 -1.08
N SER A 32 13.52 14.83 -0.75
CA SER A 32 13.24 15.33 0.59
C SER A 32 12.75 14.20 1.49
N THR A 33 13.30 14.08 2.71
CA THR A 33 12.83 13.15 3.75
C THR A 33 11.32 13.26 3.98
N LYS A 34 10.74 14.46 3.80
CA LYS A 34 9.29 14.67 3.88
C LYS A 34 8.53 13.88 2.81
N ALA A 35 8.96 13.90 1.54
CA ALA A 35 8.32 13.13 0.47
C ALA A 35 8.49 11.62 0.69
N PHE A 36 9.66 11.20 1.16
CA PHE A 36 9.88 9.80 1.55
C PHE A 36 8.90 9.36 2.63
N ILE A 37 8.73 10.13 3.71
CA ILE A 37 7.79 9.79 4.79
C ILE A 37 6.34 9.74 4.27
N LEU A 38 5.95 10.70 3.44
CA LEU A 38 4.58 10.82 2.95
C LEU A 38 4.14 9.66 2.07
N TYR A 39 5.05 9.11 1.27
CA TYR A 39 4.74 8.02 0.33
C TYR A 39 5.16 6.63 0.82
N LEU A 40 6.29 6.48 1.53
CA LEU A 40 6.79 5.16 1.95
C LEU A 40 6.28 4.71 3.32
N LEU A 41 6.10 5.63 4.27
CA LEU A 41 5.69 5.25 5.63
C LEU A 41 4.30 4.58 5.68
N PRO A 42 3.25 5.12 5.02
CA PRO A 42 1.96 4.45 5.07
C PRO A 42 1.98 3.11 4.29
N LEU A 43 2.94 2.91 3.38
CA LEU A 43 2.98 1.78 2.43
C LEU A 43 3.42 0.50 3.16
N MET A 44 4.07 0.66 4.31
CA MET A 44 4.50 -0.42 5.22
C MET A 44 3.32 -1.25 5.75
N MET A 45 2.08 -0.75 5.67
CA MET A 45 0.89 -1.47 6.10
C MET A 45 0.54 -2.66 5.20
N PHE A 46 0.91 -2.62 3.92
CA PHE A 46 0.65 -3.71 2.97
C PHE A 46 1.49 -4.97 3.25
N PRO A 47 2.81 -4.87 3.52
CA PRO A 47 3.62 -6.00 4.01
C PRO A 47 3.07 -6.63 5.29
N CYS A 48 2.62 -5.84 6.26
CA CYS A 48 2.04 -6.35 7.51
C CYS A 48 0.76 -7.17 7.26
N ALA A 49 -0.14 -6.66 6.41
CA ALA A 49 -1.34 -7.39 6.01
C ALA A 49 -1.01 -8.67 5.22
N GLY A 50 -0.01 -8.61 4.34
CA GLY A 50 0.50 -9.78 3.63
C GLY A 50 1.06 -10.86 4.57
N TRP A 51 1.76 -10.45 5.63
CA TRP A 51 2.28 -11.37 6.65
C TRP A 51 1.17 -11.99 7.49
N ALA A 52 0.18 -11.19 7.92
CA ALA A 52 -0.99 -11.68 8.64
C ALA A 52 -1.80 -12.68 7.81
N LEU A 53 -2.00 -12.38 6.51
CA LEU A 53 -2.68 -13.28 5.58
C LEU A 53 -1.88 -14.58 5.36
N GLY A 54 -0.55 -14.49 5.29
CA GLY A 54 0.35 -15.65 5.25
C GLY A 54 0.22 -16.54 6.48
N GLY A 55 0.16 -15.95 7.68
CA GLY A 55 -0.09 -16.69 8.92
C GLY A 55 -1.48 -17.34 8.97
N ALA A 56 -2.52 -16.60 8.57
CA ALA A 56 -3.88 -17.11 8.47
C ALA A 56 -3.98 -18.29 7.48
N ARG A 57 -3.19 -18.26 6.40
CA ARG A 57 -3.08 -19.38 5.45
C ARG A 57 -2.57 -20.64 6.11
N VAL A 58 -1.51 -20.56 6.91
CA VAL A 58 -0.93 -21.71 7.61
C VAL A 58 -1.96 -22.37 8.54
N ASN A 59 -2.74 -21.58 9.28
CA ASN A 59 -3.73 -22.09 10.23
C ASN A 59 -4.93 -22.80 9.56
N ASN A 60 -5.29 -22.40 8.34
CA ASN A 60 -6.45 -22.91 7.63
C ASN A 60 -6.12 -24.06 6.65
N ILE A 61 -4.87 -24.50 6.55
CA ILE A 61 -4.44 -25.57 5.62
C ILE A 61 -5.16 -26.90 5.88
N HIS A 62 -5.56 -27.17 7.12
CA HIS A 62 -6.23 -28.42 7.49
C HIS A 62 -7.72 -28.47 7.10
N ASP A 63 -8.30 -27.35 6.66
CA ASP A 63 -9.75 -27.20 6.47
C ASP A 63 -10.09 -27.16 4.97
N THR A 64 -10.18 -28.33 4.32
CA THR A 64 -10.13 -28.47 2.86
C THR A 64 -11.41 -28.03 2.14
N ARG A 65 -12.57 -28.08 2.83
CA ARG A 65 -13.89 -28.02 2.17
C ARG A 65 -14.22 -26.64 1.56
N TRP A 66 -13.64 -25.56 2.09
CA TRP A 66 -13.92 -24.17 1.67
C TRP A 66 -12.71 -23.23 1.73
N ILE A 67 -11.49 -23.77 1.68
CA ILE A 67 -10.25 -23.02 1.90
C ILE A 67 -10.10 -21.80 0.97
N ILE A 68 -10.45 -21.94 -0.31
CA ILE A 68 -10.30 -20.86 -1.32
C ILE A 68 -11.25 -19.69 -1.00
N SER A 69 -12.53 -19.99 -0.70
CA SER A 69 -13.51 -18.96 -0.38
C SER A 69 -13.17 -18.23 0.91
N LYS A 70 -12.73 -18.96 1.94
CA LYS A 70 -12.35 -18.40 3.25
C LYS A 70 -11.11 -17.50 3.13
N MET A 71 -10.10 -17.95 2.37
CA MET A 71 -8.89 -17.18 2.08
C MET A 71 -9.19 -15.92 1.27
N SER A 72 -10.07 -16.02 0.27
CA SER A 72 -10.45 -14.88 -0.57
C SER A 72 -11.16 -13.79 0.24
N ILE A 73 -12.09 -14.17 1.13
CA ILE A 73 -12.76 -13.22 2.02
C ILE A 73 -11.75 -12.56 2.98
N MET A 74 -10.87 -13.35 3.60
CA MET A 74 -9.81 -12.81 4.49
C MET A 74 -8.87 -11.85 3.75
N ALA A 75 -8.49 -12.18 2.51
CA ALA A 75 -7.67 -11.30 1.68
C ALA A 75 -8.39 -9.99 1.36
N GLY A 76 -9.68 -10.05 1.00
CA GLY A 76 -10.50 -8.87 0.74
C GLY A 76 -10.63 -7.97 1.97
N VAL A 77 -10.92 -8.54 3.14
CA VAL A 77 -11.01 -7.79 4.41
C VAL A 77 -9.68 -7.13 4.75
N MET A 78 -8.57 -7.88 4.67
CA MET A 78 -7.23 -7.33 4.96
C MET A 78 -6.84 -6.22 3.99
N LEU A 79 -7.14 -6.37 2.69
CA LEU A 79 -6.89 -5.32 1.70
C LEU A 79 -7.72 -4.08 1.99
N PHE A 80 -9.01 -4.23 2.30
CA PHE A 80 -9.87 -3.10 2.62
C PHE A 80 -9.36 -2.34 3.86
N LEU A 81 -8.96 -3.05 4.92
CA LEU A 81 -8.38 -2.45 6.12
C LEU A 81 -7.05 -1.75 5.80
N SER A 82 -6.16 -2.38 5.03
CA SER A 82 -4.90 -1.76 4.61
C SER A 82 -5.11 -0.49 3.80
N VAL A 83 -6.06 -0.48 2.85
CA VAL A 83 -6.36 0.71 2.04
C VAL A 83 -6.94 1.83 2.90
N THR A 84 -7.88 1.51 3.79
CA THR A 84 -8.49 2.49 4.70
C THR A 84 -7.44 3.10 5.64
N PHE A 85 -6.57 2.26 6.18
CA PHE A 85 -5.50 2.69 7.07
C PHE A 85 -4.44 3.51 6.32
N TRP A 86 -4.03 3.07 5.13
CA TRP A 86 -3.13 3.80 4.22
C TRP A 86 -3.69 5.20 3.97
N PHE A 87 -4.94 5.31 3.54
CA PHE A 87 -5.58 6.58 3.21
C PHE A 87 -5.65 7.51 4.43
N THR A 88 -6.07 7.00 5.57
CA THR A 88 -6.17 7.78 6.82
C THR A 88 -4.79 8.28 7.27
N THR A 89 -3.77 7.42 7.19
CA THR A 89 -2.40 7.76 7.59
C THR A 89 -1.77 8.76 6.64
N SER A 90 -1.98 8.62 5.33
CA SER A 90 -1.52 9.59 4.33
C SER A 90 -2.14 10.97 4.58
N LEU A 91 -3.45 11.05 4.83
CA LEU A 91 -4.12 12.31 5.17
C LEU A 91 -3.59 12.92 6.47
N PHE A 92 -3.36 12.09 7.49
CA PHE A 92 -2.80 12.54 8.76
C PHE A 92 -1.37 13.09 8.60
N ILE A 93 -0.52 12.42 7.83
CA ILE A 93 0.85 12.86 7.54
C ILE A 93 0.81 14.16 6.71
N GLU A 94 -0.02 14.24 5.67
CA GLU A 94 -0.20 15.49 4.93
C GLU A 94 -0.61 16.64 5.85
N ALA A 95 -1.59 16.40 6.72
CA ALA A 95 -2.03 17.39 7.69
C ALA A 95 -0.88 17.86 8.60
N LEU A 96 -0.08 16.93 9.13
CA LEU A 96 1.03 17.24 10.03
C LEU A 96 2.21 17.97 9.36
N PHE A 97 2.52 17.65 8.09
CA PHE A 97 3.72 18.16 7.42
C PHE A 97 3.48 19.40 6.55
N PHE A 98 2.24 19.64 6.13
CA PHE A 98 1.88 20.80 5.29
C PHE A 98 1.06 21.87 6.02
N PHE A 99 0.39 21.57 7.14
CA PHE A 99 -0.12 22.60 8.04
C PHE A 99 0.90 22.85 9.16
N GLU A 100 1.92 23.66 8.86
CA GLU A 100 2.72 24.35 9.89
C GLU A 100 1.82 25.42 10.54
N PHE A 101 1.64 25.34 11.86
CA PHE A 101 1.06 26.40 12.71
C PHE A 101 2.15 27.37 13.16
#